data_AF-A0A9K3J0M7-F1
#
_entry.id   AF-A0A9K3J0M7-F1
#
_cell.length_a   1.000
_cell.length_b   1.000
_cell.length_c   1.000
_cell.angle_alpha   90.00
_cell.angle_beta   90.00
_cell.angle_gamma   90.00
#
_symmetry.space_group_name_H-M   'P 1'
#
loop_
_entity.id
_entity.type
_entity.pdbx_description
1 polymer ?
#
loop_
_entity_poly.entity_id
_entity_poly.type
_entity_poly.pdbx_seq_one_letter_code
_entity_poly.pdbx_strand_id
1 'polypeptide(L)'
;MIISKKLNLTSNEPDWNIMILQAMKFNEFQDCKALLDMLEDSVYVMKYKYDLEVKFEEMIDWFLRIRMGITTRPIPVYMSNNKKVNLLELYMIVKREGGHRNVTSNNLWAMVSKDMGHDYRDGDYMRILYAMYLDVLIYYYKFKSLQGDVREREGQAQGYAGTEDKLLMKEEEQ
;
A
#
# COMPACT_ATOMS: atom_id res chain seq x y z
N MET A 1 -15.80 16.14 -52.20
CA MET A 1 -15.90 15.08 -51.19
C MET A 1 -14.51 14.81 -50.66
N ILE A 2 -14.13 15.44 -49.53
CA ILE A 2 -12.79 15.32 -48.96
C ILE A 2 -12.76 14.03 -48.14
N ILE A 3 -11.98 13.05 -48.59
CA ILE A 3 -11.70 11.84 -47.81
C ILE A 3 -10.80 12.27 -46.65
N SER A 4 -11.41 12.48 -45.49
CA SER A 4 -10.68 12.58 -44.23
C SER A 4 -9.98 11.25 -44.00
N LYS A 5 -8.67 11.20 -44.30
CA LYS A 5 -7.78 10.17 -43.76
C LYS A 5 -7.87 10.30 -42.25
N LYS A 6 -8.69 9.44 -41.63
CA LYS A 6 -8.58 9.14 -40.20
C LYS A 6 -7.15 8.66 -40.01
N LEU A 7 -6.32 9.53 -39.44
CA LEU A 7 -5.01 9.16 -38.91
C LEU A 7 -5.30 8.11 -37.84
N ASN A 8 -5.19 6.83 -38.21
CA ASN A 8 -4.97 5.75 -37.26
C ASN A 8 -3.55 5.95 -36.70
N LEU A 9 -3.40 6.95 -35.84
CA LEU A 9 -2.32 7.00 -34.86
C LEU A 9 -2.67 5.90 -33.86
N THR A 10 -2.26 4.67 -34.17
CA THR A 10 -2.09 3.67 -33.12
C THR A 10 -1.00 4.24 -32.22
N SER A 11 -1.41 4.81 -31.09
CA SER A 11 -0.47 5.33 -30.10
C SER A 11 0.30 4.15 -29.54
N ASN A 12 1.44 3.85 -30.15
CA ASN A 12 2.42 2.88 -29.66
C ASN A 12 3.22 3.47 -28.48
N GLU A 13 2.64 4.43 -27.76
CA GLU A 13 3.24 5.01 -26.57
C GLU A 13 3.25 3.95 -25.48
N PRO A 14 4.42 3.65 -24.90
CA PRO A 14 4.49 2.69 -23.81
C PRO A 14 3.67 3.20 -22.63
N ASP A 15 2.93 2.30 -21.97
CA ASP A 15 2.18 2.65 -20.78
C ASP A 15 3.16 3.00 -19.65
N TRP A 16 3.39 4.30 -19.47
CA TRP A 16 4.34 4.84 -18.49
C TRP A 16 4.03 4.36 -17.06
N ASN A 17 2.76 4.12 -16.72
CA ASN A 17 2.39 3.62 -15.40
C ASN A 17 2.92 2.20 -15.19
N ILE A 18 2.83 1.35 -16.23
CA ILE A 18 3.38 -0.02 -16.18
C ILE A 18 4.90 0.06 -16.06
N MET A 19 5.56 0.92 -16.84
CA MET A 19 7.02 1.08 -16.78
C MET A 19 7.48 1.54 -15.39
N ILE A 20 6.81 2.53 -14.80
CA ILE A 20 7.10 3.02 -13.44
C ILE A 20 6.89 1.90 -12.43
N LEU A 21 5.77 1.18 -12.52
CA LEU A 21 5.46 0.08 -11.61
C LEU A 21 6.49 -1.05 -11.71
N GLN A 22 6.89 -1.43 -12.91
CA GLN A 22 7.91 -2.46 -13.14
C GLN A 22 9.30 -2.03 -12.66
N ALA A 23 9.64 -0.75 -12.83
CA ALA A 23 10.90 -0.18 -12.37
C ALA A 23 10.97 0.04 -10.84
N MET A 24 9.84 0.13 -10.15
CA MET A 24 9.78 0.28 -8.69
C MET A 24 10.53 -0.85 -7.99
N LYS A 25 11.38 -0.46 -7.03
CA LYS A 25 12.15 -1.34 -6.14
C LYS A 25 11.88 -0.93 -4.70
N PHE A 26 11.98 -1.90 -3.80
CA PHE A 26 11.86 -1.68 -2.36
C PHE A 26 13.25 -1.73 -1.75
N ASN A 27 13.71 -0.58 -1.25
CA ASN A 27 14.99 -0.42 -0.58
C ASN A 27 14.81 0.22 0.80
N GLU A 28 13.75 1.01 0.96
CA GLU A 28 13.39 1.64 2.22
C GLU A 28 11.88 1.63 2.46
N PHE A 29 11.50 2.05 3.67
CA PHE A 29 10.10 2.05 4.08
C PHE A 29 9.22 2.99 3.22
N GLN A 30 9.80 4.07 2.69
CA GLN A 30 9.07 5.02 1.84
C GLN A 30 8.63 4.40 0.52
N ASP A 31 9.38 3.43 -0.02
CA ASP A 31 8.98 2.72 -1.24
C ASP A 31 7.71 1.91 -1.02
N CYS A 32 7.58 1.26 0.16
CA CYS A 32 6.35 0.57 0.54
C CYS A 32 5.17 1.54 0.66
N LYS A 33 5.40 2.71 1.29
CA LYS A 33 4.39 3.77 1.39
C LYS A 33 3.95 4.25 0.01
N ALA A 34 4.88 4.47 -0.91
CA ALA A 34 4.55 4.90 -2.27
C ALA A 34 3.63 3.90 -2.98
N LEU A 35 3.92 2.59 -2.89
CA LEU A 35 3.02 1.58 -3.46
C LEU A 35 1.65 1.61 -2.78
N LEU A 36 1.57 1.67 -1.45
CA LEU A 36 0.30 1.71 -0.72
C LEU A 36 -0.54 2.95 -1.06
N ASP A 37 0.10 4.11 -1.21
CA ASP A 37 -0.56 5.35 -1.59
C ASP A 37 -1.12 5.26 -3.03
N MET A 38 -0.44 4.55 -3.95
CA MET A 38 -0.98 4.25 -5.30
C MET A 38 -2.22 3.35 -5.26
N LEU A 39 -2.35 2.48 -4.26
CA LEU A 39 -3.52 1.60 -4.10
C LEU A 39 -4.77 2.33 -3.61
N GLU A 40 -4.69 3.63 -3.28
CA GLU A 40 -5.85 4.46 -2.96
C GLU A 40 -6.71 4.77 -4.20
N ASP A 41 -6.13 4.77 -5.39
CA ASP A 41 -6.86 4.98 -6.64
C ASP A 41 -7.45 3.64 -7.15
N SER A 42 -8.75 3.46 -6.95
CA SER A 42 -9.46 2.25 -7.37
C SER A 42 -9.47 2.03 -8.89
N VAL A 43 -9.46 3.10 -9.69
CA VAL A 43 -9.40 3.00 -11.15
C VAL A 43 -8.02 2.51 -11.58
N TYR A 44 -6.96 3.03 -10.95
CA TYR A 44 -5.60 2.55 -11.15
C TYR A 44 -5.45 1.07 -10.77
N VAL A 45 -5.96 0.68 -9.60
CA VAL A 45 -5.92 -0.72 -9.13
C VAL A 45 -6.65 -1.67 -10.08
N MET A 46 -7.83 -1.28 -10.57
CA MET A 46 -8.57 -2.09 -11.53
C MET A 46 -7.82 -2.23 -12.87
N LYS A 47 -7.19 -1.15 -13.35
CA LYS A 47 -6.48 -1.15 -14.63
C LYS A 47 -5.20 -2.00 -14.59
N TYR A 48 -4.45 -1.94 -13.49
CA TYR A 48 -3.11 -2.54 -13.39
C TYR A 48 -3.05 -3.70 -12.39
N LYS A 49 -4.18 -4.38 -12.17
CA LYS A 49 -4.36 -5.43 -11.14
C LYS A 49 -3.21 -6.44 -11.11
N TYR A 50 -2.86 -7.06 -12.25
CA TYR A 50 -1.85 -8.12 -12.30
C TYR A 50 -0.45 -7.63 -11.95
N ASP A 51 -0.02 -6.49 -12.49
CA ASP A 51 1.30 -5.91 -12.17
C ASP A 51 1.37 -5.47 -10.70
N LEU A 52 0.27 -4.94 -10.17
CA LEU A 52 0.16 -4.58 -8.75
C LEU A 52 0.21 -5.79 -7.83
N GLU A 53 -0.42 -6.92 -8.19
CA GLU A 53 -0.33 -8.17 -7.42
C GLU A 53 1.11 -8.64 -7.28
N VAL A 54 1.85 -8.66 -8.39
CA VAL A 54 3.28 -9.03 -8.41
C VAL A 54 4.08 -8.04 -7.55
N LYS A 55 3.87 -6.75 -7.74
CA LYS A 55 4.61 -5.72 -7.03
C LYS A 55 4.30 -5.70 -5.52
N PHE A 56 3.07 -6.02 -5.15
CA PHE A 56 2.65 -6.15 -3.76
C PHE A 56 3.30 -7.36 -3.08
N GLU A 57 3.40 -8.50 -3.78
CA GLU A 57 4.16 -9.66 -3.30
C GLU A 57 5.66 -9.34 -3.13
N GLU A 58 6.28 -8.64 -4.08
CA GLU A 58 7.68 -8.17 -3.97
C GLU A 58 7.87 -7.25 -2.75
N MET A 59 6.93 -6.33 -2.50
CA MET A 59 6.97 -5.43 -1.34
C MET A 59 6.95 -6.21 -0.02
N ILE A 60 6.04 -7.18 0.11
CA ILE A 60 5.91 -7.99 1.33
C ILE A 60 7.14 -8.88 1.51
N ASP A 61 7.66 -9.49 0.44
CA ASP A 61 8.86 -10.32 0.51
C ASP A 61 10.08 -9.52 0.98
N TRP A 62 10.29 -8.34 0.40
CA TRP A 62 11.33 -7.43 0.84
C TRP A 62 11.16 -7.02 2.31
N PHE A 63 9.94 -6.62 2.70
CA PHE A 63 9.67 -6.19 4.07
C PHE A 63 9.91 -7.32 5.08
N LEU A 64 9.43 -8.53 4.80
CA LEU A 64 9.62 -9.66 5.70
C LEU A 64 11.09 -10.08 5.78
N ARG A 65 11.76 -10.28 4.63
CA ARG A 65 13.12 -10.83 4.62
C ARG A 65 14.18 -9.80 4.98
N ILE A 66 14.15 -8.64 4.32
CA ILE A 66 15.22 -7.64 4.43
C ILE A 66 14.99 -6.75 5.64
N ARG A 67 13.74 -6.28 5.83
CA ARG A 67 13.44 -5.35 6.92
C ARG A 67 13.23 -6.04 8.27
N MET A 68 12.58 -7.20 8.29
CA MET A 68 12.24 -7.92 9.54
C MET A 68 13.12 -9.16 9.81
N GLY A 69 13.89 -9.65 8.84
CA GLY A 69 14.71 -10.87 9.00
C GLY A 69 13.91 -12.18 9.02
N ILE A 70 12.64 -12.16 8.59
CA ILE A 70 11.74 -13.32 8.59
C ILE A 70 11.85 -14.05 7.25
N THR A 71 12.38 -15.28 7.26
CA THR A 71 12.57 -16.10 6.05
C THR A 71 11.67 -17.34 5.99
N THR A 72 10.88 -17.59 7.04
CA THR A 72 9.99 -18.76 7.16
C THR A 72 8.62 -18.57 6.51
N ARG A 73 8.37 -17.41 5.90
CA ARG A 73 7.08 -17.04 5.29
C ARG A 73 7.22 -17.00 3.77
N PRO A 74 6.83 -18.08 3.06
CA PRO A 74 7.02 -18.14 1.62
C PRO A 74 6.05 -17.21 0.89
N ILE A 75 6.54 -16.61 -0.19
CA ILE A 75 5.76 -15.85 -1.17
C ILE A 75 6.09 -16.45 -2.54
N PRO A 76 5.08 -16.77 -3.39
CA PRO A 76 3.65 -16.61 -3.17
C PRO A 76 3.06 -17.54 -2.11
N VAL A 77 1.90 -17.16 -1.55
CA VAL A 77 1.20 -17.96 -0.52
C VAL A 77 0.22 -18.92 -1.17
N TYR A 78 0.24 -20.18 -0.74
CA TYR A 78 -0.67 -21.21 -1.20
C TYR A 78 -1.41 -21.85 -0.02
N MET A 79 -2.65 -22.27 -0.28
CA MET A 79 -3.43 -23.11 0.63
C MET A 79 -3.05 -24.58 0.50
N SER A 80 -3.52 -25.40 1.45
CA SER A 80 -3.37 -26.86 1.43
C SER A 80 -3.95 -27.52 0.18
N ASN A 81 -4.95 -26.89 -0.45
CA ASN A 81 -5.54 -27.32 -1.73
C ASN A 81 -4.79 -26.78 -2.97
N ASN A 82 -3.58 -26.24 -2.79
CA ASN A 82 -2.73 -25.64 -3.81
C ASN A 82 -3.33 -24.41 -4.53
N LYS A 83 -4.39 -23.79 -3.98
CA LYS A 83 -4.88 -22.50 -4.48
C LYS A 83 -3.99 -21.37 -3.96
N LYS A 84 -3.55 -20.50 -4.86
CA LYS A 84 -2.83 -19.26 -4.51
C LYS A 84 -3.76 -18.34 -3.73
N VAL A 85 -3.26 -17.73 -2.65
CA VAL A 85 -3.93 -16.64 -1.94
C VAL A 85 -3.37 -15.33 -2.46
N ASN A 86 -4.25 -14.49 -2.99
CA ASN A 86 -3.89 -13.17 -3.47
C ASN A 86 -3.80 -12.18 -2.29
N LEU A 87 -2.58 -11.80 -1.91
CA LEU A 87 -2.35 -10.90 -0.77
C LEU A 87 -2.84 -9.48 -1.03
N LEU A 88 -2.80 -8.99 -2.28
CA LEU A 88 -3.34 -7.67 -2.64
C LEU A 88 -4.86 -7.66 -2.50
N GLU A 89 -5.53 -8.69 -3.02
CA GLU A 89 -6.98 -8.83 -2.90
C GLU A 89 -7.42 -8.92 -1.42
N LEU A 90 -6.74 -9.75 -0.62
CA LEU A 90 -6.97 -9.84 0.82
C LEU A 90 -6.82 -8.47 1.51
N TYR A 91 -5.77 -7.72 1.16
CA TYR A 91 -5.57 -6.36 1.65
C TYR A 91 -6.72 -5.43 1.29
N MET A 92 -7.12 -5.39 0.01
CA MET A 92 -8.15 -4.49 -0.49
C MET A 92 -9.54 -4.79 0.09
N ILE A 93 -9.91 -6.08 0.23
CA ILE A 93 -11.16 -6.49 0.87
C ILE A 93 -11.18 -6.03 2.33
N VAL A 94 -10.16 -6.38 3.12
CA VAL A 94 -10.12 -6.01 4.54
C VAL A 94 -10.08 -4.49 4.72
N LYS A 95 -9.37 -3.76 3.86
CA LYS A 95 -9.36 -2.29 3.87
C LYS A 95 -10.75 -1.71 3.63
N ARG A 96 -11.48 -2.21 2.62
CA ARG A 96 -12.86 -1.80 2.32
C ARG A 96 -13.79 -2.04 3.51
N GLU A 97 -13.60 -3.16 4.21
CA GLU A 97 -14.36 -3.50 5.43
C GLU A 97 -13.86 -2.76 6.69
N GLY A 98 -13.15 -1.63 6.57
CA GLY A 98 -12.72 -0.81 7.71
C GLY A 98 -11.45 -1.29 8.42
N GLY A 99 -10.71 -2.22 7.81
CA GLY A 99 -9.45 -2.75 8.30
C GLY A 99 -9.59 -3.93 9.28
N HIS A 100 -8.45 -4.53 9.62
CA HIS A 100 -8.37 -5.76 10.41
C HIS A 100 -9.19 -5.74 11.70
N ARG A 101 -9.10 -4.67 12.49
CA ARG A 101 -9.85 -4.57 13.76
C ARG A 101 -11.36 -4.65 13.52
N ASN A 102 -11.87 -3.95 12.50
CA ASN A 102 -13.30 -3.95 12.20
C ASN A 102 -13.77 -5.32 11.70
N VAL A 103 -13.02 -5.95 10.79
CA VAL A 103 -13.31 -7.31 10.29
C VAL A 103 -13.34 -8.33 11.43
N THR A 104 -12.40 -8.25 12.38
CA THR A 104 -12.33 -9.18 13.50
C THR A 104 -13.45 -8.96 14.51
N SER A 105 -13.70 -7.72 14.93
CA SER A 105 -14.74 -7.40 15.91
C SER A 105 -16.15 -7.74 15.41
N ASN A 106 -16.38 -7.64 14.09
CA ASN A 106 -17.66 -7.95 13.47
C ASN A 106 -17.75 -9.39 12.94
N ASN A 107 -16.74 -10.23 13.19
CA ASN A 107 -16.68 -11.63 12.75
C ASN A 107 -16.87 -11.83 11.23
N LEU A 108 -16.27 -10.95 10.42
CA LEU A 108 -16.48 -10.90 8.96
C LEU A 108 -15.51 -11.79 8.17
N TRP A 109 -14.58 -12.48 8.82
CA TRP A 109 -13.55 -13.29 8.16
C TRP A 109 -14.09 -14.40 7.26
N ALA A 110 -15.22 -14.99 7.63
CA ALA A 110 -15.89 -15.96 6.77
C ALA A 110 -16.38 -15.31 5.46
N MET A 111 -16.89 -14.08 5.52
CA MET A 111 -17.30 -13.32 4.33
C MET A 111 -16.09 -12.90 3.49
N VAL A 112 -15.00 -12.45 4.12
CA VAL A 112 -13.74 -12.14 3.43
C VAL A 112 -13.25 -13.35 2.64
N SER A 113 -13.24 -14.53 3.26
CA SER A 113 -12.87 -15.78 2.58
C SER A 113 -13.79 -16.06 1.38
N LYS A 114 -15.09 -15.86 1.55
CA LYS A 114 -16.05 -16.08 0.47
C LYS A 114 -15.86 -15.12 -0.70
N ASP A 115 -15.61 -13.85 -0.43
CA ASP A 115 -15.33 -12.80 -1.44
C ASP A 115 -14.07 -13.11 -2.25
N MET A 116 -13.07 -13.74 -1.62
CA MET A 116 -11.86 -14.22 -2.28
C MET A 116 -12.07 -15.51 -3.11
N GLY A 117 -13.29 -16.04 -3.16
CA GLY A 117 -13.61 -17.28 -3.87
C GLY A 117 -13.24 -18.56 -3.11
N HIS A 118 -13.13 -18.49 -1.79
CA HIS A 118 -12.84 -19.62 -0.90
C HIS A 118 -14.06 -20.04 -0.07
N ASP A 119 -13.92 -21.05 0.78
CA ASP A 119 -15.02 -21.53 1.63
C ASP A 119 -15.16 -20.63 2.87
N TYR A 120 -16.38 -20.48 3.40
CA TYR A 120 -16.61 -19.74 4.64
C TYR A 120 -15.76 -20.29 5.81
N ARG A 121 -15.50 -21.60 5.82
CA ARG A 121 -14.67 -22.29 6.82
C ARG A 121 -13.20 -21.86 6.78
N ASP A 122 -12.73 -21.31 5.65
CA ASP A 122 -11.36 -20.83 5.51
C ASP A 122 -11.16 -19.42 6.10
N GLY A 123 -12.20 -18.81 6.71
CA GLY A 123 -12.14 -17.46 7.29
C GLY A 123 -11.02 -17.28 8.31
N ASP A 124 -10.85 -18.23 9.24
CA ASP A 124 -9.76 -18.17 10.22
C ASP A 124 -8.38 -18.27 9.56
N TYR A 125 -8.27 -19.00 8.46
CA TYR A 125 -7.03 -19.06 7.69
C TYR A 125 -6.70 -17.70 7.05
N MET A 126 -7.70 -17.01 6.48
CA MET A 126 -7.52 -15.65 5.95
C MET A 126 -7.09 -14.65 7.03
N ARG A 127 -7.65 -14.77 8.24
CA ARG A 127 -7.25 -13.97 9.41
C ARG A 127 -5.78 -14.18 9.76
N ILE A 128 -5.34 -15.44 9.81
CA ILE A 128 -3.94 -15.79 10.11
C ILE A 128 -3.01 -15.25 9.03
N LEU A 129 -3.36 -15.40 7.75
CA LEU A 129 -2.56 -14.87 6.65
C LEU A 129 -2.45 -13.35 6.70
N TYR A 130 -3.57 -12.66 6.95
CA TYR A 130 -3.55 -11.21 7.12
C TYR A 130 -2.61 -10.80 8.26
N ALA A 131 -2.73 -11.46 9.42
CA ALA A 131 -1.87 -11.18 10.58
C ALA A 131 -0.38 -11.46 10.29
N MET A 132 -0.08 -12.54 9.58
CA MET A 132 1.29 -12.95 9.27
C MET A 132 1.96 -12.09 8.21
N TYR A 133 1.24 -11.65 7.17
CA TYR A 133 1.86 -10.97 6.04
C TYR A 133 1.61 -9.46 6.04
N LEU A 134 0.42 -9.01 6.49
CA LEU A 134 -0.05 -7.63 6.27
C LEU A 134 -0.06 -6.79 7.53
N ASP A 135 -0.46 -7.34 8.68
CA ASP A 135 -0.58 -6.58 9.93
C ASP A 135 0.73 -5.91 10.35
N VAL A 136 1.84 -6.65 10.25
CA VAL A 136 3.14 -6.13 10.64
C VAL A 136 3.50 -4.94 9.72
N LEU A 137 3.36 -5.10 8.41
CA LEU A 137 3.62 -4.01 7.45
C LEU A 137 2.72 -2.78 7.73
N ILE A 138 1.43 -2.99 7.89
CA ILE A 138 0.42 -1.92 8.08
C ILE A 138 0.58 -1.23 9.44
N TYR A 139 0.93 -1.98 10.49
CA TYR A 139 1.20 -1.40 11.80
C TYR A 139 2.43 -0.49 11.76
N TYR A 140 3.52 -0.96 11.14
CA TYR A 140 4.73 -0.15 10.93
C TYR A 140 4.42 1.11 10.12
N TYR A 141 3.54 1.01 9.10
CA TYR A 141 3.05 2.15 8.34
C TYR A 141 2.33 3.17 9.22
N LYS A 142 1.28 2.76 9.94
CA LYS A 142 0.52 3.68 10.78
C LYS A 142 1.40 4.35 11.83
N PHE A 143 2.31 3.60 12.45
CA PHE A 143 3.21 4.14 13.45
C PHE A 143 4.22 5.16 12.87
N LYS A 144 4.81 4.88 11.70
CA LYS A 144 5.79 5.77 11.07
C LYS A 144 5.16 7.02 10.46
N SER A 145 3.99 6.92 9.85
CA SER A 145 3.25 8.09 9.37
C SER A 145 2.92 9.05 10.52
N LEU A 146 2.47 8.52 11.66
CA LEU A 146 2.22 9.33 12.86
C LEU A 146 3.49 10.04 13.38
N GLN A 147 4.66 9.39 13.32
CA GLN A 147 5.92 10.04 13.71
C GLN A 147 6.37 11.13 12.71
N GLY A 148 6.11 10.94 11.42
CA GLY A 148 6.39 11.95 10.38
C GLY A 148 5.55 13.20 10.60
N ASP A 149 4.23 13.03 10.76
CA ASP A 149 3.29 14.14 10.98
C ASP A 149 3.62 14.95 12.25
N VAL A 150 4.02 14.26 13.33
CA VAL A 150 4.42 14.93 14.58
C VAL A 150 5.69 15.75 14.39
N ARG A 151 6.70 15.21 13.70
CA ARG A 151 7.96 15.93 13.42
C ARG A 151 7.78 17.11 12.49
N GLU A 152 6.89 17.01 11.50
CA GLU A 152 6.55 18.12 10.61
C GLU A 152 5.83 19.26 11.36
N ARG A 153 4.90 18.92 12.27
CA ARG A 153 4.24 19.91 13.13
C ARG A 153 5.20 20.58 14.11
N GLU A 154 6.14 19.82 14.68
CA GLU A 154 7.18 20.36 15.57
C GLU A 154 8.17 21.27 14.82
N GLY A 155 8.57 20.89 13.59
CA GLY A 155 9.43 21.72 12.74
C GLY A 155 8.76 23.01 12.28
N GLN A 156 7.45 22.98 12.00
CA GLN A 156 6.66 24.17 11.69
C GLN A 156 6.54 25.08 12.93
N ALA A 157 6.25 24.53 14.11
CA ALA A 157 6.16 25.30 15.36
C ALA A 157 7.49 26.00 15.74
N GLN A 158 8.63 25.33 15.53
CA GLN A 158 9.96 25.94 15.75
C GLN A 158 10.31 27.01 14.70
N GLY A 159 9.84 26.84 13.46
CA GLY A 159 9.99 27.85 12.40
C GLY A 159 9.24 29.15 12.69
N TYR A 160 8.03 29.09 13.25
CA TYR A 160 7.28 30.27 13.68
C TYR A 160 7.94 30.98 14.88
N ALA A 161 8.38 30.23 15.90
CA ALA A 161 9.08 30.81 17.06
C ALA A 161 10.39 31.54 16.67
N GLY A 162 11.18 30.95 15.77
CA GLY A 162 12.42 31.58 15.27
C GLY A 162 12.20 32.79 14.36
N THR A 163 10.97 33.01 13.89
CA THR A 163 10.60 34.16 13.05
C THR A 163 10.11 35.33 13.92
N GLU A 164 9.36 35.05 14.98
CA GLU A 164 8.90 36.04 15.97
C GLU A 164 10.08 36.64 16.77
N ASP A 165 11.05 35.83 17.21
CA ASP A 165 12.26 36.33 17.90
C ASP A 165 13.10 37.28 17.01
N LYS A 166 13.13 37.07 15.69
CA LYS A 166 13.85 37.95 14.74
C LYS A 166 13.09 39.24 14.41
N LEU A 167 11.77 39.26 14.59
CA LEU A 167 10.93 40.45 14.42
C LEU A 167 11.02 41.34 15.66
N LEU A 168 11.00 40.76 16.86
CA LEU A 168 11.19 41.48 18.13
C LEU A 168 12.58 42.13 18.24
N MET A 169 13.65 41.44 17.82
CA MET A 169 15.00 42.02 17.81
C MET A 169 15.18 43.20 16.83
N LYS A 170 14.28 43.36 15.84
CA LYS A 170 14.31 44.49 14.91
C LYS A 170 13.48 45.69 15.37
N GLU A 171 12.54 45.50 16.29
CA GLU A 171 11.76 46.58 16.88
C GLU A 171 12.48 47.26 18.05
N GLU A 172 13.45 46.59 18.68
CA GLU A 172 14.27 47.17 19.76
C GLU A 172 15.48 47.99 19.25
N GLU A 173 15.76 47.98 17.95
CA GLU A 173 16.84 48.77 17.31
C GLU A 173 16.36 50.09 16.66
N GLN A 174 15.10 50.50 16.88
CA GLN A 174 14.56 51.82 16.46
C GLN A 174 14.27 52.73 17.66
#